data_AF-A0A920N2S5-F1
#
_entry.id   AF-A0A920N2S5-F1
#
_cell.length_a   1.000
_cell.length_b   1.000
_cell.length_c   1.000
_cell.angle_alpha   90.00
_cell.angle_beta   90.00
_cell.angle_gamma   90.00
#
_symmetry.space_group_name_H-M   'P 1'
#
loop_
_entity.id
_entity.type
_entity.pdbx_description
1 polymer ?
#
loop_
_entity_poly.entity_id
_entity_poly.type
_entity_poly.pdbx_seq_one_letter_code
_entity_poly.pdbx_strand_id
1 'polypeptide(L)'
;MSDLATQVTEAREALDAHTVKMVQWHFNPETGSPFWLDHPGDLGFAPLTDVTCFDDLKKFPLFEDDSLRGGPVQRWIPKGLADKPAYVFETGGTTGTPKSRVVMDDFRIDYEIFQRNASR
;
A
#
# COMPACT_ATOMS: atom_id res chain seq x y z
N MET A 1 -19.76 28.15 -9.46
CA MET A 1 -19.82 26.70 -9.23
C MET A 1 -20.11 26.49 -7.75
N SER A 2 -20.94 25.51 -7.35
CA SER A 2 -21.25 25.34 -5.93
C SER A 2 -20.00 24.93 -5.15
N ASP A 3 -19.95 25.32 -3.87
CA ASP A 3 -18.91 24.93 -2.91
C ASP A 3 -18.65 23.41 -2.92
N LEU A 4 -19.73 22.61 -2.96
CA LEU A 4 -19.64 21.15 -3.06
C LEU A 4 -18.93 20.66 -4.33
N ALA A 5 -19.21 21.24 -5.49
CA ALA A 5 -18.56 20.83 -6.75
C ALA A 5 -17.05 21.10 -6.72
N THR A 6 -16.64 22.18 -6.05
CA THR A 6 -15.23 22.52 -5.85
C THR A 6 -14.57 21.51 -4.92
N GLN A 7 -15.17 21.23 -3.76
CA GLN A 7 -14.66 20.24 -2.80
C GLN A 7 -14.52 18.84 -3.40
N VAL A 8 -15.48 18.40 -4.23
CA VAL A 8 -15.40 17.11 -4.92
C VAL A 8 -14.21 17.05 -5.88
N THR A 9 -13.94 18.15 -6.59
CA THR A 9 -12.81 18.23 -7.53
C THR A 9 -11.48 18.20 -6.78
N GLU A 10 -11.33 19.01 -5.74
CA GLU A 10 -10.12 19.04 -4.90
C GLU A 10 -9.84 17.69 -4.24
N ALA A 11 -10.89 17.01 -3.73
CA ALA A 11 -10.76 15.69 -3.15
C ALA A 11 -10.31 14.63 -4.18
N ARG A 12 -10.79 14.73 -5.43
CA ARG A 12 -10.35 13.85 -6.52
C ARG A 12 -8.88 14.07 -6.86
N GLU A 13 -8.46 15.33 -7.02
CA GLU A 13 -7.06 15.67 -7.33
C GLU A 13 -6.11 15.22 -6.23
N ALA A 14 -6.49 15.40 -4.95
CA ALA A 14 -5.71 14.90 -3.82
C ALA A 14 -5.58 13.37 -3.81
N LEU A 15 -6.67 12.66 -4.13
CA LEU A 15 -6.66 11.20 -4.24
C LEU A 15 -5.74 10.73 -5.38
N ASP A 16 -5.85 11.34 -6.56
CA ASP A 16 -5.05 10.99 -7.73
C ASP A 16 -3.56 11.23 -7.46
N ALA A 17 -3.21 12.39 -6.90
CA ALA A 17 -1.84 12.72 -6.53
C ALA A 17 -1.28 11.75 -5.47
N HIS A 18 -2.10 11.37 -4.48
CA HIS A 18 -1.71 10.40 -3.47
C HIS A 18 -1.47 9.01 -4.08
N THR A 19 -2.35 8.54 -4.97
CA THR A 19 -2.19 7.26 -5.67
C THR A 19 -0.89 7.22 -6.45
N VAL A 20 -0.61 8.24 -7.26
CA VAL A 20 0.64 8.31 -8.03
C VAL A 20 1.84 8.27 -7.10
N LYS A 21 1.83 9.06 -6.02
CA LYS A 21 2.91 9.05 -5.01
C LYS A 21 3.13 7.67 -4.41
N MET A 22 2.07 6.94 -4.09
CA MET A 22 2.17 5.60 -3.49
C MET A 22 2.68 4.57 -4.48
N VAL A 23 2.24 4.60 -5.75
CA VAL A 23 2.77 3.72 -6.78
C VAL A 23 4.26 3.99 -7.03
N GLN A 24 4.65 5.27 -7.12
CA GLN A 24 6.07 5.64 -7.22
C GLN A 24 6.88 5.09 -6.04
N TRP A 25 6.37 5.19 -4.81
CA TRP A 25 7.04 4.65 -3.64
C TRP A 25 7.21 3.13 -3.68
N HIS A 26 6.17 2.39 -4.05
CA HIS A 26 6.19 0.91 -4.01
C HIS A 26 6.97 0.28 -5.16
N PHE A 27 7.03 0.94 -6.32
CA PHE A 27 7.70 0.41 -7.52
C PHE A 27 9.08 1.04 -7.79
N ASN A 28 9.51 2.05 -7.01
CA ASN A 28 10.86 2.58 -7.09
C ASN A 28 11.88 1.61 -6.46
N PRO A 29 12.96 1.21 -7.16
CA PRO A 29 13.97 0.27 -6.65
C PRO A 29 14.64 0.63 -5.33
N GLU A 30 14.67 1.91 -4.95
CA GLU A 30 15.30 2.43 -3.73
C GLU A 30 14.36 2.36 -2.52
N THR A 31 13.04 2.47 -2.73
CA THR A 31 12.05 2.59 -1.65
C THR A 31 11.12 1.38 -1.54
N GLY A 32 10.84 0.72 -2.67
CA GLY A 32 9.86 -0.35 -2.82
C GLY A 32 10.17 -1.63 -2.05
N SER A 33 9.18 -2.52 -1.93
CA SER A 33 9.37 -3.83 -1.31
C SER A 33 9.81 -4.86 -2.36
N PRO A 34 10.64 -5.86 -1.98
CA PRO A 34 11.07 -6.90 -2.90
C PRO A 34 9.91 -7.53 -3.68
N PHE A 35 8.79 -7.82 -3.01
CA PHE A 35 7.60 -8.36 -3.68
C PHE A 35 7.16 -7.52 -4.88
N TRP A 36 6.98 -6.20 -4.73
CA TRP A 36 6.52 -5.37 -5.85
C TRP A 36 7.60 -5.12 -6.91
N LEU A 37 8.87 -5.10 -6.50
CA LEU A 37 10.00 -4.89 -7.41
C LEU A 37 10.29 -6.12 -8.28
N ASP A 38 9.97 -7.32 -7.80
CA ASP A 38 10.21 -8.57 -8.52
C ASP A 38 9.06 -8.94 -9.48
N HIS A 39 7.88 -8.32 -9.36
CA HIS A 39 6.68 -8.62 -10.16
C HIS A 39 6.21 -7.58 -11.20
N PRO A 40 6.97 -6.53 -11.61
CA PRO A 40 6.45 -5.55 -12.57
C PRO A 40 6.26 -6.15 -13.98
N GLY A 41 7.05 -7.16 -14.34
CA GLY A 41 6.97 -7.84 -15.65
C GLY A 41 5.67 -8.62 -15.88
N ASP A 42 5.01 -9.04 -14.81
CA ASP A 42 3.78 -9.83 -14.87
C ASP A 42 2.51 -8.98 -15.02
N LEU A 43 2.62 -7.66 -14.84
CA LEU A 43 1.48 -6.75 -14.85
C LEU A 43 0.99 -6.39 -16.26
N GLY A 44 1.84 -6.53 -17.29
CA GLY A 44 1.50 -6.15 -18.67
C GLY A 44 1.39 -4.64 -18.92
N PHE A 45 1.77 -3.80 -17.94
CA PHE A 45 1.88 -2.35 -18.06
C PHE A 45 3.04 -1.84 -17.17
N ALA A 46 3.46 -0.59 -17.33
CA ALA A 46 4.53 0.02 -16.55
C ALA A 46 3.96 0.89 -15.41
N PRO A 47 3.98 0.43 -14.14
CA PRO A 47 3.31 1.15 -13.05
C PRO A 47 3.82 2.57 -12.81
N LEU A 48 5.13 2.79 -13.04
CA LEU A 48 5.78 4.08 -12.83
C LEU A 48 5.40 5.14 -13.89
N THR A 49 4.88 4.74 -15.05
CA THR A 49 4.51 5.66 -16.15
C THR A 49 3.02 5.65 -16.45
N ASP A 50 2.36 4.51 -16.27
CA ASP A 50 0.99 4.29 -16.74
C ASP A 50 -0.04 4.51 -15.63
N VAL A 51 0.37 4.68 -14.37
CA VAL A 51 -0.53 5.09 -13.27
C VAL A 51 -0.41 6.59 -13.08
N THR A 52 -1.47 7.30 -13.45
CA THR A 52 -1.56 8.77 -13.40
C THR A 52 -2.71 9.28 -12.53
N CYS A 53 -3.66 8.41 -12.18
CA CYS A 53 -4.78 8.71 -11.29
C CYS A 53 -5.25 7.48 -10.52
N PHE A 54 -6.23 7.65 -9.63
CA PHE A 54 -6.81 6.56 -8.85
C PHE A 54 -7.46 5.47 -9.71
N ASP A 55 -8.11 5.86 -10.81
CA ASP A 55 -8.81 4.90 -11.68
C ASP A 55 -7.86 3.93 -12.40
N ASP A 56 -6.60 4.32 -12.60
CA ASP A 56 -5.58 3.46 -13.20
C ASP A 56 -5.23 2.26 -12.31
N LEU A 57 -5.61 2.25 -11.02
CA LEU A 57 -5.45 1.07 -10.16
C LEU A 57 -6.23 -0.15 -10.69
N LYS A 58 -7.23 0.05 -11.55
CA LYS A 58 -7.97 -1.02 -12.24
C LYS A 58 -7.11 -1.80 -13.25
N LYS A 59 -5.93 -1.28 -13.62
CA LYS A 59 -4.97 -1.97 -14.49
C LYS A 59 -4.27 -3.12 -13.77
N PHE A 60 -4.17 -3.05 -12.44
CA PHE A 60 -3.59 -4.14 -11.66
C PHE A 60 -4.49 -5.38 -11.76
N PRO A 61 -3.92 -6.57 -11.97
CA PRO A 61 -4.69 -7.81 -11.92
C PRO A 61 -5.25 -8.03 -10.51
N LEU A 62 -6.15 -9.01 -10.40
CA LEU A 62 -6.59 -9.47 -9.09
C LEU A 62 -5.37 -9.91 -8.27
N PHE A 63 -5.32 -9.45 -7.02
CA PHE A 63 -4.24 -9.81 -6.12
C PHE A 63 -4.50 -11.22 -5.57
N GLU A 64 -3.62 -12.15 -5.93
CA GLU A 64 -3.69 -13.54 -5.50
C GLU A 64 -3.39 -13.66 -4.00
N ASP A 65 -4.41 -14.02 -3.21
CA ASP A 65 -4.34 -14.01 -1.75
C ASP A 65 -3.37 -15.06 -1.17
N ASP A 66 -3.04 -16.09 -1.95
CA ASP A 66 -2.02 -17.08 -1.64
C ASP A 66 -0.63 -16.48 -1.57
N SER A 67 -0.38 -15.33 -2.23
CA SER A 67 0.86 -14.57 -2.08
C SER A 67 1.11 -14.18 -0.62
N LEU A 68 0.06 -14.01 0.19
CA LEU A 68 0.18 -13.67 1.61
C LEU A 68 0.50 -14.87 2.49
N ARG A 69 0.50 -16.10 1.95
CA ARG A 69 0.73 -17.33 2.71
C ARG A 69 2.18 -17.80 2.56
N GLY A 70 2.84 -18.01 3.70
CA GLY A 70 4.17 -18.64 3.74
C GLY A 70 5.30 -17.83 3.08
N GLY A 71 6.51 -18.41 3.11
CA GLY A 71 7.75 -17.77 2.65
C GLY A 71 8.23 -16.60 3.53
N PRO A 72 9.33 -15.91 3.15
CA PRO A 72 9.95 -14.89 3.97
C PRO A 72 9.12 -13.61 4.03
N VAL A 73 8.72 -13.18 5.23
CA VAL A 73 7.95 -11.95 5.45
C VAL A 73 8.71 -10.68 5.04
N GLN A 74 10.05 -10.76 4.99
CA GLN A 74 10.93 -9.66 4.60
C GLN A 74 10.67 -9.17 3.17
N ARG A 75 10.09 -10.01 2.29
CA ARG A 75 9.70 -9.59 0.94
C ARG A 75 8.67 -8.47 0.92
N TRP A 76 7.93 -8.30 2.02
CA TRP A 76 6.91 -7.27 2.18
C TRP A 76 7.46 -5.97 2.77
N ILE A 77 8.70 -5.96 3.29
CA ILE A 77 9.31 -4.78 3.90
C ILE A 77 9.85 -3.87 2.78
N PRO A 78 9.33 -2.63 2.63
CA PRO A 78 9.90 -1.67 1.69
C PRO A 78 11.32 -1.30 2.09
N LYS A 79 12.24 -1.23 1.12
CA LYS A 79 13.65 -0.88 1.36
C LYS A 79 13.79 0.48 2.06
N GLY A 80 12.91 1.43 1.72
CA GLY A 80 12.87 2.76 2.35
C GLY A 80 12.50 2.74 3.84
N LEU A 81 12.08 1.58 4.38
CA LEU A 81 11.75 1.37 5.78
C LEU A 81 12.55 0.22 6.41
N ALA A 82 13.58 -0.31 5.75
CA ALA A 82 14.30 -1.51 6.20
C ALA A 82 14.90 -1.40 7.62
N ASP A 83 15.26 -0.18 8.04
CA ASP A 83 15.84 0.09 9.38
C ASP A 83 14.77 0.31 10.47
N LYS A 84 13.49 0.28 10.12
CA LYS A 84 12.40 0.45 11.08
C LYS A 84 11.89 -0.90 11.61
N PRO A 85 11.37 -0.94 12.86
CA PRO A 85 10.72 -2.14 13.37
C PRO A 85 9.56 -2.58 12.48
N ALA A 86 9.53 -3.88 12.16
CA ALA A 86 8.46 -4.52 11.41
C ALA A 86 7.68 -5.46 12.33
N TYR A 87 6.36 -5.43 12.22
CA TYR A 87 5.43 -6.24 12.99
C TYR A 87 4.63 -7.12 12.02
N VAL A 88 4.54 -8.41 12.32
CA VAL A 88 3.81 -9.37 11.50
C VAL A 88 2.51 -9.70 12.19
N PHE A 89 1.40 -9.56 11.47
CA PHE A 89 0.08 -10.00 11.91
C PHE A 89 -0.38 -11.13 11.02
N GLU A 90 -0.89 -12.18 11.64
CA GLU A 90 -1.38 -13.36 10.93
C GLU A 90 -2.88 -13.51 11.16
N THR A 91 -3.62 -13.82 10.09
CA THR A 91 -5.04 -14.14 10.21
C THR A 91 -5.19 -15.63 10.52
N GLY A 92 -6.01 -15.97 11.53
CA GLY A 92 -6.23 -17.34 11.95
C GLY A 92 -6.86 -18.22 10.86
N GLY A 93 -6.19 -19.33 10.54
CA GLY A 93 -6.74 -20.46 9.82
C GLY A 93 -6.26 -21.72 10.52
N THR A 94 -7.18 -22.55 11.03
CA THR A 94 -6.84 -23.70 11.88
C THR A 94 -6.28 -24.90 11.11
N THR A 95 -6.34 -24.88 9.77
CA THR A 95 -6.05 -26.06 8.94
C THR A 95 -5.07 -25.79 7.77
N GLY A 96 -4.62 -24.55 7.56
CA GLY A 96 -3.74 -24.19 6.45
C GLY A 96 -2.75 -23.08 6.80
N THR A 97 -1.76 -22.84 5.93
CA THR A 97 -0.74 -21.80 6.13
C THR A 97 -1.42 -20.44 6.33
N PRO A 98 -1.17 -19.74 7.45
CA PRO A 98 -1.82 -18.46 7.71
C PRO A 98 -1.43 -17.40 6.67
N LYS A 99 -2.29 -16.40 6.50
CA LYS A 99 -1.94 -15.19 5.74
C LYS A 99 -1.23 -14.23 6.67
N SER A 100 -0.05 -13.76 6.27
CA SER A 100 0.76 -12.84 7.05
C SER A 100 0.76 -11.47 6.37
N ARG A 101 0.53 -10.41 7.14
CA ARG A 101 0.72 -9.00 6.70
C ARG A 101 1.79 -8.34 7.56
N VAL A 102 2.61 -7.50 6.92
CA VAL A 102 3.68 -6.76 7.60
C VAL A 102 3.26 -5.31 7.78
N VAL A 103 3.51 -4.80 8.98
CA VAL A 103 3.11 -3.49 9.45
C VAL A 103 4.34 -2.82 10.07
N MET A 104 4.63 -1.57 9.71
CA MET A 104 5.82 -0.88 10.24
C MET A 104 5.43 0.06 11.41
N ASP A 105 4.77 1.19 11.12
CA ASP A 105 4.44 2.23 12.11
C ASP A 105 2.93 2.37 12.43
N ASP A 106 2.08 1.56 11.77
CA ASP A 106 0.62 1.72 11.73
C ASP A 106 -0.05 1.84 13.11
N PHE A 107 0.25 0.92 14.03
CA PHE A 107 -0.35 0.92 15.37
C PHE A 107 0.06 2.13 16.23
N ARG A 108 1.19 2.79 15.93
CA ARG A 108 1.59 4.02 16.62
C ARG A 108 0.83 5.23 16.08
N ILE A 109 0.71 5.31 14.75
CA ILE A 109 0.01 6.39 14.06
C ILE A 109 -1.48 6.35 14.39
N ASP A 110 -2.11 5.16 14.38
CA ASP A 110 -3.52 4.98 14.75
C ASP A 110 -3.80 5.47 16.17
N TYR A 111 -2.89 5.22 17.12
CA TYR A 111 -3.04 5.69 18.49
C TYR A 111 -2.91 7.21 18.60
N GLU A 112 -1.96 7.82 17.87
CA GLU A 112 -1.79 9.28 17.84
C GLU A 112 -3.02 9.99 17.23
N ILE A 113 -3.58 9.43 16.15
CA ILE A 113 -4.79 9.97 15.51
C ILE A 113 -6.01 9.78 16.41
N PHE A 114 -6.17 8.61 17.04
CA PHE A 114 -7.24 8.36 18.00
C PHE A 114 -7.17 9.33 19.18
N GLN A 115 -6.00 9.54 19.79
CA GLN A 115 -5.84 10.50 20.88
C GLN A 115 -6.16 11.93 20.44
N ARG A 116 -5.73 12.36 19.24
CA ARG A 116 -6.05 13.70 18.72
C ARG A 116 -7.55 13.92 18.51
N ASN A 117 -8.28 12.88 18.09
CA ASN A 117 -9.71 12.97 17.81
C ASN A 117 -10.57 12.80 19.07
N ALA A 118 -10.15 11.98 20.02
CA ALA A 118 -10.83 11.81 21.32
C ALA A 118 -10.65 12.99 22.28
N SER A 119 -9.75 13.92 21.94
CA SER A 119 -9.48 15.16 22.70
C SER A 119 -10.25 16.39 22.18
N ARG A 120 -11.15 16.21 21.21
CA ARG A 120 -12.06 17.24 20.68
C ARG A 120 -13.49 16.93 21.09
#